data_AF-A0A1T4VRY0-F1
#
_entry.id   AF-A0A1T4VRY0-F1
#
_cell.length_a   1.000
_cell.length_b   1.000
_cell.length_c   1.000
_cell.angle_alpha   90.00
_cell.angle_beta   90.00
_cell.angle_gamma   90.00
#
_symmetry.space_group_name_H-M   'P 1'
#
loop_
_entity.id
_entity.type
_entity.pdbx_description
1 polymer ?
#
loop_
_entity_poly.entity_id
_entity_poly.type
_entity_poly.pdbx_seq_one_letter_code
_entity_poly.pdbx_strand_id
1 'polypeptide(L)' 'MLQIIAHAIETVLLLTGVLMLVRCAFQYASRTHNWHRVNVVLFHIRSLSKDEMKWWYAAMLSLSVGAGAKLVSLALYQ' A
#
# COMPACT_ATOMS: atom_id res chain seq x y z
N MET A 1 -19.25 7.63 -17.53
CA MET A 1 -19.68 6.68 -16.48
C MET A 1 -18.58 5.69 -16.12
N LEU A 2 -18.15 4.81 -17.03
CA LEU A 2 -17.15 3.76 -16.73
C LEU A 2 -15.80 4.31 -16.23
N GLN A 3 -15.27 5.38 -16.84
CA GLN A 3 -14.03 6.04 -16.39
C GLN A 3 -14.13 6.61 -14.97
N ILE A 4 -15.27 7.21 -14.63
CA ILE A 4 -15.49 7.81 -13.30
C ILE A 4 -15.47 6.71 -12.23
N ILE A 5 -16.12 5.58 -12.53
CA ILE A 5 -16.15 4.41 -11.65
C ILE A 5 -14.74 3.80 -11.52
N ALA A 6 -14.02 3.65 -12.64
CA ALA A 6 -12.65 3.14 -12.64
C ALA A 6 -11.71 4.03 -11.80
N HIS A 7 -11.83 5.36 -11.93
CA HIS A 7 -11.03 6.29 -11.16
C HIS A 7 -11.40 6.31 -9.68
N ALA A 8 -12.69 6.19 -9.33
CA ALA A 8 -13.12 6.03 -7.94
C ALA A 8 -12.57 4.75 -7.31
N ILE A 9 -12.64 3.61 -8.01
CA ILE A 9 -12.09 2.32 -7.56
C ILE A 9 -10.58 2.43 -7.38
N GLU A 10 -9.86 3.00 -8.34
CA GLU A 10 -8.42 3.25 -8.26
C GLU A 10 -8.07 4.06 -7.01
N THR A 11 -8.77 5.17 -6.77
CA THR A 11 -8.52 6.06 -5.63
C THR A 11 -8.76 5.32 -4.30
N VAL A 12 -9.82 4.52 -4.23
CA VAL A 12 -10.12 3.70 -3.05
C VAL A 12 -9.06 2.63 -2.84
N LEU A 13 -8.59 1.95 -3.89
CA LEU A 13 -7.50 0.97 -3.79
C LEU A 13 -6.21 1.63 -3.29
N LEU A 14 -5.82 2.76 -3.88
CA LEU A 14 -4.61 3.47 -3.46
C LEU A 14 -4.70 3.93 -2.00
N LEU A 15 -5.81 4.56 -1.60
CA LEU A 15 -6.03 4.99 -0.22
C LEU A 15 -6.01 3.81 0.74
N THR A 16 -6.67 2.70 0.40
CA THR A 16 -6.71 1.50 1.22
C THR A 16 -5.32 0.90 1.39
N GLY A 17 -4.54 0.82 0.31
CA GLY A 17 -3.15 0.39 0.34
C GLY A 17 -2.27 1.26 1.22
N VAL A 18 -2.40 2.59 1.13
CA VAL A 18 -1.67 3.53 2.00
C VAL A 18 -2.07 3.35 3.47
N LEU A 19 -3.37 3.24 3.77
CA LEU A 19 -3.84 3.03 5.14
C LEU A 19 -3.32 1.72 5.75
N MET A 20 -3.26 0.64 4.96
CA MET A 20 -2.69 -0.63 5.39
C MET A 20 -1.18 -0.54 5.64
N LEU A 21 -0.43 0.18 4.80
CA LEU A 21 0.99 0.47 5.04
C LEU A 21 1.19 1.27 6.33
N VAL A 22 0.41 2.33 6.53
CA VAL A 22 0.48 3.15 7.75
C VAL A 22 0.20 2.29 8.98
N ARG A 23 -0.84 1.44 8.94
CA ARG A 23 -1.13 0.51 10.03
C ARG A 23 0.02 -0.46 10.30
N CYS A 24 0.63 -1.02 9.26
CA CYS A 24 1.80 -1.89 9.37
C CYS A 24 3.00 -1.15 9.99
N ALA A 25 3.23 0.08 9.56
CA ALA A 25 4.25 0.98 10.08
C ALA A 25 4.07 1.30 11.57
N PHE A 26 2.85 1.62 11.99
CA PHE A 26 2.52 1.88 13.40
C PHE A 26 2.68 0.62 14.26
N GLN A 27 2.27 -0.56 13.78
CA GLN A 27 2.48 -1.83 14.50
C GLN A 27 3.97 -2.11 14.70
N TYR A 28 4.76 -1.97 13.64
CA TYR A 28 6.21 -2.15 13.71
C TYR A 28 6.87 -1.17 14.69
N ALA A 29 6.53 0.13 14.60
CA ALA A 29 7.06 1.17 15.49
C ALA A 29 6.65 0.96 16.94
N SER A 30 5.40 0.55 17.19
CA SER A 30 4.92 0.22 18.53
C SER A 30 5.71 -0.95 19.13
N ARG A 31 5.98 -1.99 18.33
CA ARG A 31 6.73 -3.18 18.78
C ARG A 31 8.20 -2.90 19.03
N THR A 32 8.86 -2.13 18.15
CA THR A 32 10.30 -1.83 18.26
C THR A 32 10.61 -0.57 19.05
N HIS A 33 9.59 0.19 19.48
CA HIS A 33 9.70 1.53 20.08
C HIS A 33 10.53 2.51 19.24
N ASN A 34 10.69 2.23 17.94
CA ASN A 34 11.64 2.91 17.07
C ASN A 34 10.92 3.59 15.91
N TRP A 35 10.31 4.73 16.23
CA TRP A 35 9.53 5.57 15.30
C TRP A 35 10.38 6.15 14.14
N HIS A 36 11.70 6.25 14.33
CA HIS A 36 12.61 6.75 13.31
C HIS A 36 12.86 5.77 12.15
N ARG A 37 12.61 4.47 12.38
CA ARG A 37 12.85 3.40 11.41
C ARG A 37 11.57 2.91 10.74
N VAL A 38 10.52 3.73 10.69
CA VAL A 38 9.28 3.35 10.00
C VAL A 38 9.50 3.08 8.51
N ASN A 39 10.46 3.76 7.86
CA ASN A 39 10.85 3.45 6.47
C ASN A 39 11.36 2.01 6.28
N VAL A 40 11.84 1.34 7.34
CA VAL A 40 12.26 -0.06 7.32
C VAL A 40 11.07 -0.98 7.00
N VAL A 41 9.84 -0.55 7.26
CA VAL A 41 8.62 -1.27 6.86
C VAL A 41 8.48 -1.32 5.34
N LEU A 42 8.92 -0.28 4.61
CA LEU A 42 8.88 -0.25 3.14
C LEU A 42 10.03 -1.02 2.50
N PHE A 43 11.23 -0.98 3.09
CA PHE A 43 12.46 -1.47 2.44
C PHE A 43 13.09 -2.72 3.09
N HIS A 44 12.65 -3.13 4.29
CA HIS A 44 13.28 -4.19 5.08
C HIS A 44 12.24 -5.19 5.62
N ILE A 45 11.57 -5.85 4.67
CA ILE A 45 10.53 -6.89 4.86
C ILE A 45 10.96 -7.97 5.86
N ARG A 46 12.25 -8.29 5.93
CA ARG A 46 12.80 -9.37 6.77
C ARG A 46 12.66 -9.14 8.28
N SER A 47 12.40 -7.91 8.71
CA SER A 47 12.21 -7.57 10.13
C SER A 47 10.75 -7.61 10.59
N LEU A 48 9.80 -7.82 9.66
CA LEU A 48 8.38 -7.85 9.96
C LEU A 48 7.96 -9.22 10.54
N SER A 49 7.09 -9.17 11.55
CA SER A 49 6.37 -10.34 12.03
C SER A 49 5.43 -10.89 10.96
N LYS A 50 5.02 -12.17 11.08
CA LYS A 50 4.07 -12.80 10.15
C LYS A 50 2.76 -12.03 10.02
N ASP A 51 2.27 -11.45 11.11
CA ASP A 51 1.04 -10.65 11.11
C ASP A 51 1.22 -9.31 10.39
N GLU A 52 2.34 -8.62 10.64
CA GLU A 52 2.70 -7.35 9.96
C GLU A 52 2.92 -7.59 8.46
N MET A 53 3.51 -8.73 8.11
CA MET A 53 3.80 -9.13 6.74
C MET A 53 2.52 -9.36 5.91
N LYS A 54 1.44 -9.90 6.52
CA LYS A 54 0.13 -10.01 5.84
C LYS A 54 -0.43 -8.65 5.43
N TRP A 55 -0.38 -7.67 6.35
CA TRP A 55 -0.84 -6.32 6.08
C TRP A 55 0.03 -5.62 5.03
N TRP A 56 1.35 -5.83 5.10
CA TRP A 56 2.27 -5.31 4.11
C TRP A 56 2.01 -5.88 2.72
N TYR A 57 1.78 -7.20 2.62
CA TYR A 57 1.50 -7.86 1.34
C TYR A 57 0.16 -7.41 0.75
N ALA A 58 -0.88 -7.29 1.59
CA ALA A 58 -2.18 -6.77 1.18
C ALA A 58 -2.06 -5.31 0.69
N ALA A 59 -1.27 -4.49 1.39
CA ALA A 59 -1.01 -3.11 1.02
C ALA A 59 -0.28 -3.01 -0.32
N MET A 60 0.80 -3.79 -0.50
CA MET A 60 1.56 -3.80 -1.74
C MET A 60 0.75 -4.33 -2.92
N LEU A 61 -0.08 -5.35 -2.74
CA LEU A 61 -0.99 -5.81 -3.79
C LEU A 61 -1.98 -4.70 -4.18
N SER A 62 -2.59 -4.04 -3.19
CA SER A 62 -3.56 -2.98 -3.43
C SER A 62 -2.92 -1.78 -4.17
N LEU A 63 -1.72 -1.38 -3.75
CA LEU A 63 -0.95 -0.31 -4.40
C LEU A 63 -0.48 -0.70 -5.80
N SER A 64 -0.03 -1.94 -6.00
CA SER A 64 0.42 -2.43 -7.31
C SER A 64 -0.73 -2.50 -8.31
N VAL A 65 -1.90 -2.96 -7.87
CA VAL A 65 -3.12 -3.00 -8.71
C VAL A 65 -3.61 -1.59 -9.02
N GLY A 66 -3.65 -0.70 -8.03
CA GLY A 66 -4.04 0.70 -8.24
C GLY A 66 -3.08 1.45 -9.17
N ALA A 67 -1.76 1.29 -8.97
CA ALA A 67 -0.74 1.88 -9.83
C ALA A 67 -0.77 1.27 -11.24
N GLY A 68 -0.97 -0.04 -11.36
CA GLY A 68 -1.12 -0.72 -12.64
C GLY A 68 -2.34 -0.23 -13.41
N ALA A 69 -3.49 -0.09 -12.74
CA ALA A 69 -4.68 0.50 -13.35
C ALA A 69 -4.43 1.94 -13.84
N LYS A 70 -3.69 2.74 -13.06
CA LYS A 70 -3.30 4.10 -13.46
C LYS A 70 -2.39 4.13 -14.69
N LEU A 71 -1.39 3.24 -14.74
CA LEU A 71 -0.47 3.11 -15.87
C LEU A 71 -1.20 2.64 -17.13
N VAL A 72 -2.08 1.66 -17.01
CA VAL A 72 -2.92 1.19 -18.13
C VAL A 72 -3.85 2.30 -18.59
N SER A 73 -4.45 3.06 -17.68
CA SER A 73 -5.29 4.20 -18.04
C SER A 73 -4.47 5.29 -18.73
N LEU A 74 -3.25 5.58 -18.28
CA LEU A 74 -2.35 6.53 -18.95
C LEU A 74 -1.95 6.07 -20.35
N ALA A 75 -1.63 4.78 -20.51
CA ALA A 75 -1.21 4.20 -21.78
C ALA A 75 -2.38 4.08 -22.79
N LEU A 76 -3.61 3.87 -22.32
CA LEU A 76 -4.81 3.80 -23.17
C LEU A 76 -5.43 5.18 -23.47
N TYR A 77 -5.14 6.20 -22.66
CA TYR A 77 -5.61 7.59 -22.87
C TYR A 77 -4.54 8.51 -23.48
N GLN A 78 -3.40 7.96 -23.89
CA GLN A 78 -2.48 8.61 -24.85
C GLN A 78 -3.04 8.52 -26.27
#